data_AF-A0A3M1FRW3-F1
#
_entry.id   AF-A0A3M1FRW3-F1
#
_cell.length_a   1.000
_cell.length_b   1.000
_cell.length_c   1.000
_cell.angle_alpha   90.00
_cell.angle_beta   90.00
_cell.angle_gamma   90.00
#
_symmetry.space_group_name_H-M   'P 1'
#
loop_
_entity.id
_entity.type
_entity.pdbx_description
1 polymer ?
#
loop_
_entity_poly.entity_id
_entity_poly.type
_entity_poly.pdbx_seq_one_letter_code
_entity_poly.pdbx_strand_id
1 'polypeptide(L)'
;SNKFRCYENGAWKDCISAGGGGGGDNDWTISGTQMYANTSVTSVGIGTTNPASASILHLANDGDTQLRIESASNARFDAPNLYTKRARGTIAAPAVVQDSDFLLDLSALGYEGSTYYRAGEITVAVDGTPSGNRVPSKITFSTADTTNGLQKRFVIRSDGKVGVGTTTPSEALHIETGGNDTTKTGILVSLNGKEVARLKSGSYNYAQGVLELYNNSGALKTKITSDHGYSFFNGAHVGIGTANPAAYRLEVMAQTGDSGAIKASAVSSGDDSIVVSGYLVIDTISGAGPPPSGDCTVSNAGRMKFNVTDNNLYICNGSTWIAK
;
A
#
# COMPACT_ATOMS: atom_id res chain seq x y z
N SER A 1 11.10 -77.05 -7.89
CA SER A 1 10.41 -75.82 -7.42
C SER A 1 10.28 -75.88 -5.91
N ASN A 2 11.07 -75.10 -5.17
CA ASN A 2 11.17 -75.14 -3.72
C ASN A 2 9.93 -74.55 -3.04
N LYS A 3 8.89 -75.37 -2.82
CA LYS A 3 7.75 -75.00 -1.97
C LYS A 3 7.99 -75.54 -0.56
N PHE A 4 8.07 -74.65 0.44
CA PHE A 4 8.10 -75.04 1.84
C PHE A 4 6.72 -75.59 2.25
N ARG A 5 6.70 -76.85 2.72
CA ARG A 5 5.48 -77.57 3.14
C ARG A 5 5.51 -77.87 4.63
N CYS A 6 4.34 -77.86 5.25
CA CYS A 6 4.13 -78.13 6.68
C CYS A 6 2.98 -79.10 6.79
N TYR A 7 2.99 -79.82 7.89
CA TYR A 7 2.07 -80.89 8.15
C TYR A 7 1.07 -80.44 9.20
N GLU A 8 -0.19 -80.27 8.78
CA GLU A 8 -1.30 -79.84 9.64
C GLU A 8 -2.52 -80.72 9.38
N ASN A 9 -3.19 -81.14 10.46
CA ASN A 9 -4.39 -81.99 10.42
C ASN A 9 -4.26 -83.22 9.49
N GLY A 10 -3.12 -83.91 9.57
CA GLY A 10 -2.90 -85.17 8.86
C GLY A 10 -2.61 -85.03 7.37
N ALA A 11 -2.31 -83.83 6.86
CA ALA A 11 -1.94 -83.61 5.47
C ALA A 11 -0.81 -82.60 5.31
N TRP A 12 0.04 -82.81 4.30
CA TRP A 12 1.06 -81.84 3.89
C TRP A 12 0.40 -80.70 3.10
N LYS A 13 0.49 -79.48 3.63
CA LYS A 13 -0.03 -78.25 3.03
C LYS A 13 1.12 -77.31 2.66
N ASP A 14 0.87 -76.42 1.70
CA ASP A 14 1.78 -75.31 1.40
C ASP A 14 1.65 -74.27 2.54
N CYS A 15 2.66 -74.13 3.40
CA CYS A 15 2.60 -73.23 4.59
C CYS A 15 2.63 -71.77 4.22
N ILE A 16 3.26 -71.50 3.09
CA ILE A 16 3.16 -70.22 2.45
C ILE A 16 1.85 -70.31 1.67
N SER A 17 0.72 -70.19 2.38
CA SER A 17 -0.42 -69.48 1.79
C SER A 17 0.21 -68.25 1.14
N ALA A 18 -0.04 -68.01 -0.15
CA ALA A 18 0.53 -66.91 -0.90
C ALA A 18 0.69 -65.71 0.03
N GLY A 19 1.94 -65.46 0.46
CA GLY A 19 2.18 -64.78 1.72
C GLY A 19 1.51 -63.42 1.68
N GLY A 20 0.64 -63.14 2.64
CA GLY A 20 0.23 -61.77 3.02
C GLY A 20 0.11 -60.79 1.85
N GLY A 21 -0.43 -61.21 0.72
CA GLY A 21 -0.85 -60.32 -0.34
C GLY A 21 -2.11 -59.70 0.21
N GLY A 22 -2.00 -58.52 0.83
CA GLY A 22 -3.17 -57.75 1.23
C GLY A 22 -4.15 -57.82 0.08
N GLY A 23 -5.29 -58.47 0.31
CA GLY A 23 -6.37 -58.46 -0.66
C GLY A 23 -6.61 -56.99 -0.96
N GLY A 24 -6.33 -56.57 -2.20
CA GLY A 24 -6.52 -55.18 -2.58
C GLY A 24 -7.97 -54.85 -2.28
N ASP A 25 -8.19 -54.00 -1.28
CA ASP A 25 -9.50 -53.46 -0.92
C ASP A 25 -10.09 -52.60 -2.06
N ASN A 26 -9.34 -52.44 -3.15
CA ASN A 26 -9.64 -51.62 -4.33
C ASN A 26 -9.66 -50.12 -4.00
N ASP A 27 -9.09 -49.74 -2.86
CA ASP A 27 -8.99 -48.35 -2.43
C ASP A 27 -8.20 -47.50 -3.41
N TRP A 28 -7.19 -48.08 -4.06
CA TRP A 28 -6.39 -47.45 -5.10
C TRP A 28 -6.44 -48.28 -6.39
N THR A 29 -6.90 -47.67 -7.48
CA THR A 29 -6.93 -48.28 -8.81
C THR A 29 -5.86 -47.66 -9.69
N ILE A 30 -5.13 -48.53 -10.40
CA ILE A 30 -4.21 -48.14 -11.46
C ILE A 30 -4.90 -48.44 -12.79
N SER A 31 -5.11 -47.41 -13.62
CA SER A 31 -5.65 -47.53 -14.97
C SER A 31 -4.71 -46.84 -15.95
N GLY A 32 -4.09 -47.62 -16.84
CA GLY A 32 -3.02 -47.13 -17.71
C GLY A 32 -1.85 -46.57 -16.90
N THR A 33 -1.54 -45.28 -17.08
CA THR A 33 -0.46 -44.56 -16.38
C THR A 33 -0.97 -43.71 -15.21
N GLN A 34 -2.19 -43.92 -14.74
CA GLN A 34 -2.82 -43.14 -13.68
C GLN A 34 -3.11 -44.02 -12.46
N MET A 35 -2.90 -43.47 -11.26
CA MET A 35 -3.35 -44.04 -9.99
C MET A 35 -4.39 -43.09 -9.38
N TYR A 36 -5.52 -43.61 -8.92
CA TYR A 36 -6.59 -42.84 -8.27
C TYR A 36 -7.29 -43.65 -7.19
N ALA A 37 -7.85 -42.97 -6.19
CA ALA A 37 -8.65 -43.62 -5.16
C ALA A 37 -10.00 -44.09 -5.76
N ASN A 38 -10.36 -45.36 -5.61
CA ASN A 38 -11.54 -45.99 -6.21
C ASN A 38 -12.56 -46.48 -5.17
N THR A 39 -12.49 -45.93 -3.96
CA THR A 39 -13.48 -46.14 -2.91
C THR A 39 -14.44 -44.97 -2.78
N SER A 40 -15.58 -45.21 -2.12
CA SER A 40 -16.54 -44.18 -1.74
C SER A 40 -16.03 -43.20 -0.67
N VAL A 41 -14.78 -43.35 -0.19
CA VAL A 41 -14.15 -42.36 0.69
C VAL A 41 -13.67 -41.16 -0.14
N THR A 42 -14.10 -39.98 0.27
CA THR A 42 -13.86 -38.71 -0.43
C THR A 42 -12.52 -38.07 -0.11
N SER A 43 -11.70 -38.68 0.75
CA SER A 43 -10.53 -38.06 1.37
C SER A 43 -9.37 -39.04 1.55
N VAL A 44 -8.15 -38.56 1.32
CA VAL A 44 -6.88 -39.25 1.54
C VAL A 44 -6.17 -38.64 2.74
N GLY A 45 -5.91 -39.44 3.77
CA GLY A 45 -5.10 -39.05 4.92
C GLY A 45 -3.67 -39.57 4.80
N ILE A 46 -2.67 -38.70 5.01
CA ILE A 46 -1.25 -39.07 5.14
C ILE A 46 -0.81 -38.68 6.55
N GLY A 47 -0.48 -39.66 7.38
CA GLY A 47 -0.14 -39.45 8.80
C GLY A 47 -1.35 -39.29 9.74
N THR A 48 -2.57 -39.49 9.23
CA THR A 48 -3.80 -39.52 10.04
C THR A 48 -4.76 -40.57 9.51
N THR A 49 -5.48 -41.24 10.41
CA THR A 49 -6.58 -42.16 10.09
C THR A 49 -7.95 -41.47 10.11
N ASN A 50 -8.01 -40.20 10.51
CA ASN A 50 -9.22 -39.39 10.54
C ASN A 50 -9.00 -38.10 9.73
N PRO A 51 -8.96 -38.18 8.38
CA PRO A 51 -8.85 -37.00 7.54
C PRO A 51 -10.03 -36.06 7.78
N ALA A 52 -9.79 -34.75 7.77
CA ALA A 52 -10.85 -33.77 8.03
C ALA A 52 -11.92 -33.88 6.94
N SER A 53 -13.19 -33.90 7.32
CA SER A 53 -14.31 -34.15 6.39
C SER A 53 -14.48 -33.08 5.30
N ALA A 54 -13.81 -31.94 5.42
CA ALA A 54 -13.81 -30.85 4.45
C ALA A 54 -12.64 -30.91 3.44
N SER A 55 -11.68 -31.83 3.59
CA SER A 55 -10.52 -31.94 2.70
C SER A 55 -10.49 -33.27 1.95
N ILE A 56 -10.15 -33.21 0.67
CA ILE A 56 -9.90 -34.41 -0.15
C ILE A 56 -8.49 -34.97 0.13
N LEU A 57 -7.55 -34.14 0.58
CA LEU A 57 -6.21 -34.57 1.01
C LEU A 57 -5.90 -33.91 2.36
N HIS A 58 -5.50 -34.70 3.36
CA HIS A 58 -5.08 -34.23 4.69
C HIS A 58 -3.71 -34.81 5.02
N LEU A 59 -2.69 -33.96 5.13
CA LEU A 59 -1.38 -34.31 5.68
C LEU A 59 -1.37 -33.90 7.15
N ALA A 60 -1.00 -34.80 8.05
CA ALA A 60 -0.95 -34.54 9.49
C ALA A 60 0.27 -35.19 10.12
N ASN A 61 0.93 -34.47 11.02
CA ASN A 61 2.06 -34.94 11.81
C ASN A 61 2.22 -34.09 13.07
N ASP A 62 2.79 -34.65 14.13
CA ASP A 62 3.21 -33.90 15.33
C ASP A 62 4.62 -33.31 15.07
N GLY A 63 4.65 -32.15 14.42
CA GLY A 63 5.86 -31.47 13.98
C GLY A 63 5.69 -30.83 12.61
N ASP A 64 6.80 -30.63 11.90
CA ASP A 64 6.75 -30.11 10.54
C ASP A 64 5.92 -31.04 9.63
N THR A 65 4.97 -30.44 8.91
CA THR A 65 4.14 -31.10 7.91
C THR A 65 4.39 -30.41 6.57
N GLN A 66 4.81 -31.17 5.55
CA GLN A 66 5.30 -30.60 4.29
C GLN A 66 4.59 -31.21 3.08
N LEU A 67 4.27 -30.35 2.10
CA LEU A 67 4.01 -30.75 0.72
C LEU A 67 5.20 -30.31 -0.13
N ARG A 68 6.04 -31.26 -0.56
CA ARG A 68 7.20 -30.98 -1.42
C ARG A 68 6.82 -31.16 -2.89
N ILE A 69 7.09 -30.14 -3.72
CA ILE A 69 6.93 -30.19 -5.18
C ILE A 69 8.25 -29.73 -5.80
N GLU A 70 8.84 -30.54 -6.66
CA GLU A 70 10.15 -30.29 -7.25
C GLU A 70 10.14 -30.55 -8.76
N SER A 71 10.84 -29.70 -9.52
CA SER A 71 11.12 -29.91 -10.94
C SER A 71 12.56 -29.48 -11.26
N ALA A 72 13.22 -30.18 -12.18
CA ALA A 72 14.50 -29.77 -12.76
C ALA A 72 14.38 -29.79 -14.29
N SER A 73 14.74 -28.68 -14.94
CA SER A 73 14.69 -28.55 -16.40
C SER A 73 15.61 -27.44 -16.89
N ASN A 74 16.10 -27.57 -18.13
CA ASN A 74 16.81 -26.50 -18.85
C ASN A 74 15.85 -25.59 -19.62
N ALA A 75 14.55 -25.92 -19.68
CA ALA A 75 13.56 -25.10 -20.37
C ALA A 75 13.13 -23.91 -19.49
N ARG A 76 13.02 -22.72 -20.10
CA ARG A 76 12.75 -21.44 -19.42
C ARG A 76 11.48 -21.43 -18.57
N PHE A 77 10.47 -22.22 -18.92
CA PHE A 77 9.13 -22.15 -18.34
C PHE A 77 8.71 -23.40 -17.56
N ASP A 78 9.59 -24.39 -17.44
CA ASP A 78 9.32 -25.57 -16.63
C ASP A 78 9.54 -25.21 -15.16
N ALA A 79 8.51 -25.38 -14.33
CA ALA A 79 8.51 -25.03 -12.91
C ALA A 79 7.51 -25.90 -12.13
N PRO A 80 7.71 -26.09 -10.81
CA PRO A 80 6.65 -26.66 -9.97
C PRO A 80 5.47 -25.68 -9.93
N ASN A 81 4.24 -26.18 -10.01
CA ASN A 81 3.05 -25.34 -10.02
C ASN A 81 1.99 -25.83 -9.03
N LEU A 82 1.18 -24.89 -8.55
CA LEU A 82 -0.11 -25.16 -7.95
C LEU A 82 -1.16 -24.66 -8.94
N TYR A 83 -1.85 -25.59 -9.61
CA TYR A 83 -2.80 -25.26 -10.66
C TYR A 83 -4.24 -25.45 -10.18
N THR A 84 -5.00 -24.35 -10.06
CA THR A 84 -6.41 -24.39 -9.67
C THR A 84 -7.32 -24.09 -10.86
N LYS A 85 -8.49 -24.74 -10.88
CA LYS A 85 -9.58 -24.45 -11.80
C LYS A 85 -10.86 -24.30 -11.01
N ARG A 86 -11.59 -23.23 -11.28
CA ARG A 86 -12.91 -22.99 -10.71
C ARG A 86 -13.90 -22.75 -11.84
N ALA A 87 -14.98 -23.52 -11.82
CA ALA A 87 -16.22 -23.26 -12.56
C ALA A 87 -17.37 -23.36 -11.56
N ARG A 88 -18.49 -22.67 -11.82
CA ARG A 88 -19.76 -23.02 -11.17
C ARG A 88 -20.30 -24.32 -11.79
N GLY A 89 -21.44 -24.82 -11.32
CA GLY A 89 -22.01 -26.08 -11.82
C GLY A 89 -21.24 -27.30 -11.29
N THR A 90 -21.05 -28.30 -12.13
CA THR A 90 -20.32 -29.53 -11.78
C THR A 90 -19.11 -29.72 -12.70
N ILE A 91 -18.22 -30.66 -12.37
CA ILE A 91 -17.08 -31.01 -13.24
C ILE A 91 -17.55 -31.50 -14.61
N ALA A 92 -18.67 -32.22 -14.68
CA ALA A 92 -19.25 -32.73 -15.92
C ALA A 92 -20.05 -31.65 -16.70
N ALA A 93 -20.52 -30.60 -16.03
CA ALA A 93 -21.30 -29.52 -16.61
C ALA A 93 -20.87 -28.17 -16.00
N PRO A 94 -19.72 -27.61 -16.43
CA PRO A 94 -19.20 -26.38 -15.88
C PRO A 94 -20.04 -25.17 -16.31
N ALA A 95 -20.28 -24.27 -15.37
CA ALA A 95 -20.94 -22.98 -15.58
C ALA A 95 -19.96 -21.83 -15.31
N VAL A 96 -20.24 -20.68 -15.93
CA VAL A 96 -19.42 -19.47 -15.84
C VAL A 96 -19.36 -18.97 -14.40
N VAL A 97 -18.16 -18.59 -13.94
CA VAL A 97 -17.97 -17.91 -12.64
C VAL A 97 -18.60 -16.52 -12.66
N GLN A 98 -18.96 -16.00 -11.49
CA GLN A 98 -19.58 -14.69 -11.34
C GLN A 98 -18.69 -13.78 -10.49
N ASP A 99 -19.00 -12.48 -10.46
CA ASP A 99 -18.29 -11.53 -9.61
C ASP A 99 -18.19 -12.06 -8.17
N SER A 100 -17.02 -11.84 -7.57
CA SER A 100 -16.67 -12.29 -6.22
C SER A 100 -16.59 -13.80 -5.99
N ASP A 101 -16.74 -14.65 -7.02
CA ASP A 101 -16.38 -16.07 -6.91
C ASP A 101 -14.89 -16.24 -6.60
N PHE A 102 -14.56 -17.05 -5.59
CA PHE A 102 -13.17 -17.41 -5.30
C PHE A 102 -12.63 -18.42 -6.32
N LEU A 103 -11.46 -18.10 -6.87
CA LEU A 103 -10.71 -18.93 -7.82
C LEU A 103 -9.56 -19.69 -7.13
N LEU A 104 -9.01 -19.10 -6.07
CA LEU A 104 -8.01 -19.70 -5.18
C LEU A 104 -8.15 -19.05 -3.79
N ASP A 105 -8.06 -19.86 -2.74
CA ASP A 105 -7.96 -19.43 -1.35
C ASP A 105 -6.77 -20.16 -0.70
N LEU A 106 -5.78 -19.40 -0.23
CA LEU A 106 -4.66 -19.89 0.57
C LEU A 106 -4.82 -19.34 1.98
N SER A 107 -5.26 -20.19 2.89
CA SER A 107 -5.63 -19.82 4.26
C SER A 107 -4.69 -20.43 5.29
N ALA A 108 -4.25 -19.62 6.26
CA ALA A 108 -3.52 -20.06 7.44
C ALA A 108 -4.42 -19.95 8.68
N LEU A 109 -4.57 -21.04 9.42
CA LEU A 109 -5.37 -21.08 10.64
C LEU A 109 -4.47 -21.27 11.87
N GLY A 110 -4.84 -20.63 12.98
CA GLY A 110 -4.20 -20.79 14.28
C GLY A 110 -5.18 -21.33 15.32
N TYR A 111 -4.71 -22.22 16.18
CA TYR A 111 -5.46 -22.72 17.33
C TYR A 111 -5.33 -21.74 18.50
N GLU A 112 -6.45 -21.30 19.05
CA GLU A 112 -6.48 -20.33 20.17
C GLU A 112 -6.69 -20.97 21.55
N GLY A 113 -6.77 -22.30 21.63
CA GLY A 113 -7.05 -23.02 22.87
C GLY A 113 -8.39 -23.75 22.89
N SER A 114 -9.29 -23.45 21.95
CA SER A 114 -10.58 -24.15 21.79
C SER A 114 -10.89 -24.54 20.34
N THR A 115 -10.63 -23.65 19.40
CA THR A 115 -10.92 -23.83 17.98
C THR A 115 -9.83 -23.18 17.12
N TYR A 116 -9.87 -23.49 15.83
CA TYR A 116 -8.99 -22.91 14.83
C TYR A 116 -9.68 -21.72 14.15
N TYR A 117 -8.99 -20.58 14.05
CA TYR A 117 -9.45 -19.41 13.31
C TYR A 117 -8.48 -19.04 12.20
N ARG A 118 -9.00 -18.46 11.10
CA ARG A 118 -8.17 -17.88 10.03
C ARG A 118 -7.39 -16.69 10.58
N ALA A 119 -6.07 -16.75 10.51
CA ALA A 119 -5.16 -15.70 10.95
C ALA A 119 -4.64 -14.85 9.77
N GLY A 120 -4.46 -15.48 8.61
CA GLY A 120 -4.02 -14.82 7.37
C GLY A 120 -4.52 -15.56 6.14
N GLU A 121 -4.73 -14.80 5.06
CA GLU A 121 -5.35 -15.31 3.83
C GLU A 121 -4.84 -14.57 2.60
N ILE A 122 -4.61 -15.33 1.52
CA ILE A 122 -4.45 -14.79 0.16
C ILE A 122 -5.56 -15.37 -0.71
N THR A 123 -6.39 -14.50 -1.27
CA THR A 123 -7.52 -14.90 -2.12
C THR A 123 -7.37 -14.32 -3.52
N VAL A 124 -7.58 -15.16 -4.52
CA VAL A 124 -7.84 -14.73 -5.90
C VAL A 124 -9.33 -14.90 -6.15
N ALA A 125 -10.01 -13.82 -6.53
CA ALA A 125 -11.45 -13.82 -6.78
C ALA A 125 -11.77 -13.13 -8.08
N VAL A 126 -12.91 -13.46 -8.68
CA VAL A 126 -13.47 -12.73 -9.81
C VAL A 126 -13.79 -11.29 -9.38
N ASP A 127 -13.51 -10.33 -10.27
CA ASP A 127 -13.67 -8.90 -10.03
C ASP A 127 -14.39 -8.22 -11.20
N GLY A 128 -15.69 -8.51 -11.31
CA GLY A 128 -16.56 -8.09 -12.40
C GLY A 128 -17.11 -9.27 -13.21
N THR A 129 -17.93 -8.99 -14.22
CA THR A 129 -18.54 -10.02 -15.06
C THR A 129 -17.52 -10.58 -16.07
N PRO A 130 -17.27 -11.90 -16.11
CA PRO A 130 -16.45 -12.51 -17.16
C PRO A 130 -17.02 -12.25 -18.56
N SER A 131 -16.15 -11.94 -19.51
CA SER A 131 -16.55 -11.69 -20.91
C SER A 131 -15.36 -11.83 -21.86
N GLY A 132 -15.62 -12.17 -23.13
CA GLY A 132 -14.60 -12.15 -24.18
C GLY A 132 -13.35 -12.98 -23.87
N ASN A 133 -13.53 -14.21 -23.37
CA ASN A 133 -12.45 -15.13 -22.95
C ASN A 133 -11.58 -14.59 -21.81
N ARG A 134 -12.09 -13.67 -20.99
CA ARG A 134 -11.41 -13.11 -19.84
C ARG A 134 -12.27 -13.25 -18.59
N VAL A 135 -11.60 -13.59 -17.49
CA VAL A 135 -12.16 -13.54 -16.14
C VAL A 135 -11.41 -12.41 -15.44
N PRO A 136 -12.02 -11.22 -15.26
CA PRO A 136 -11.37 -10.17 -14.49
C PRO A 136 -11.22 -10.67 -13.05
N SER A 137 -10.06 -10.46 -12.44
CA SER A 137 -9.77 -10.99 -11.11
C SER A 137 -9.08 -9.96 -10.24
N LYS A 138 -9.32 -10.05 -8.93
CA LYS A 138 -8.59 -9.35 -7.88
C LYS A 138 -7.81 -10.32 -7.02
N ILE A 139 -6.69 -9.84 -6.48
CA ILE A 139 -5.91 -10.53 -5.46
C ILE A 139 -6.06 -9.74 -4.16
N THR A 140 -6.42 -10.41 -3.08
CA THR A 140 -6.61 -9.82 -1.76
C THR A 140 -5.72 -10.50 -0.74
N PHE A 141 -5.08 -9.71 0.11
CA PHE A 141 -4.35 -10.17 1.28
C PHE A 141 -5.08 -9.72 2.53
N SER A 142 -5.39 -10.68 3.40
CA SER A 142 -6.15 -10.44 4.62
C SER A 142 -5.38 -10.88 5.85
N THR A 143 -5.50 -10.12 6.94
CA THR A 143 -4.90 -10.44 8.23
C THR A 143 -5.87 -10.14 9.37
N ALA A 144 -5.86 -10.98 10.39
CA ALA A 144 -6.49 -10.68 11.67
C ALA A 144 -5.56 -9.80 12.53
N ASP A 145 -6.13 -9.01 13.43
CA ASP A 145 -5.39 -8.31 14.47
C ASP A 145 -5.86 -8.78 15.86
N THR A 146 -5.35 -8.18 16.93
CA THR A 146 -5.70 -8.60 18.31
C THR A 146 -7.13 -8.24 18.71
N THR A 147 -7.80 -7.39 17.93
CA THR A 147 -9.14 -6.85 18.22
C THR A 147 -10.19 -7.29 17.20
N ASN A 148 -9.79 -7.51 15.95
CA ASN A 148 -10.64 -7.86 14.84
C ASN A 148 -10.19 -9.19 14.24
N GLY A 149 -11.17 -10.01 13.84
CA GLY A 149 -10.91 -11.15 12.97
C GLY A 149 -10.35 -10.73 11.60
N LEU A 150 -10.23 -11.69 10.70
CA LEU A 150 -9.64 -11.49 9.37
C LEU A 150 -10.21 -10.27 8.63
N GLN A 151 -9.36 -9.29 8.31
CA GLN A 151 -9.71 -8.09 7.54
C GLN A 151 -8.89 -8.00 6.26
N LYS A 152 -9.50 -7.51 5.18
CA LYS A 152 -8.82 -7.22 3.91
C LYS A 152 -7.89 -6.02 4.10
N ARG A 153 -6.59 -6.18 3.89
CA ARG A 153 -5.60 -5.12 4.12
C ARG A 153 -5.01 -4.58 2.82
N PHE A 154 -4.85 -5.43 1.81
CA PHE A 154 -4.27 -5.06 0.52
C PHE A 154 -5.04 -5.73 -0.61
N VAL A 155 -5.34 -4.96 -1.66
CA VAL A 155 -6.07 -5.45 -2.84
C VAL A 155 -5.39 -4.97 -4.11
N ILE A 156 -5.20 -5.85 -5.09
CA ILE A 156 -4.94 -5.49 -6.49
C ILE A 156 -6.18 -5.86 -7.30
N ARG A 157 -6.80 -4.90 -7.95
CA ARG A 157 -8.02 -5.10 -8.75
C ARG A 157 -7.73 -5.47 -10.20
N SER A 158 -8.76 -5.92 -10.90
CA SER A 158 -8.67 -6.30 -12.32
C SER A 158 -8.31 -5.15 -13.26
N ASP A 159 -8.55 -3.89 -12.84
CA ASP A 159 -8.18 -2.66 -13.55
C ASP A 159 -6.77 -2.16 -13.18
N GLY A 160 -6.00 -2.93 -12.40
CA GLY A 160 -4.64 -2.62 -11.99
C GLY A 160 -4.52 -1.68 -10.78
N LYS A 161 -5.64 -1.23 -10.20
CA LYS A 161 -5.62 -0.35 -9.02
C LYS A 161 -5.25 -1.12 -7.75
N VAL A 162 -4.45 -0.48 -6.90
CA VAL A 162 -3.99 -1.02 -5.62
C VAL A 162 -4.65 -0.29 -4.46
N GLY A 163 -5.29 -1.03 -3.57
CA GLY A 163 -5.86 -0.52 -2.32
C GLY A 163 -5.06 -0.98 -1.11
N VAL A 164 -4.73 -0.06 -0.21
CA VAL A 164 -4.20 -0.37 1.14
C VAL A 164 -5.23 0.13 2.15
N GLY A 165 -5.77 -0.76 2.98
CA GLY A 165 -6.83 -0.45 3.94
C GLY A 165 -8.21 -0.19 3.31
N THR A 166 -8.33 -0.30 1.98
CA THR A 166 -9.59 -0.18 1.22
C THR A 166 -9.72 -1.27 0.18
N THR A 167 -10.95 -1.69 -0.13
CA THR A 167 -11.22 -2.74 -1.14
C THR A 167 -11.73 -2.18 -2.46
N THR A 168 -11.97 -0.87 -2.49
CA THR A 168 -12.53 -0.11 -3.61
C THR A 168 -11.64 1.10 -3.92
N PRO A 169 -10.37 0.90 -4.31
CA PRO A 169 -9.50 1.99 -4.72
C PRO A 169 -10.11 2.78 -5.90
N SER A 170 -10.25 4.10 -5.73
CA SER A 170 -10.70 5.00 -6.80
C SER A 170 -9.55 5.41 -7.73
N GLU A 171 -8.32 5.42 -7.21
CA GLU A 171 -7.09 5.79 -7.91
C GLU A 171 -6.14 4.59 -8.09
N ALA A 172 -5.09 4.76 -8.90
CA ALA A 172 -4.07 3.73 -9.15
C ALA A 172 -3.46 3.16 -7.85
N LEU A 173 -3.26 4.02 -6.85
CA LEU A 173 -2.96 3.65 -5.47
C LEU A 173 -3.88 4.44 -4.54
N HIS A 174 -4.74 3.74 -3.79
CA HIS A 174 -5.57 4.35 -2.75
C HIS A 174 -5.18 3.77 -1.39
N ILE A 175 -4.65 4.62 -0.51
CA ILE A 175 -4.34 4.27 0.87
C ILE A 175 -5.41 4.90 1.76
N GLU A 176 -6.20 4.06 2.42
CA GLU A 176 -7.24 4.48 3.35
C GLU A 176 -6.88 4.02 4.76
N THR A 177 -6.73 4.98 5.66
CA THR A 177 -6.56 4.69 7.07
C THR A 177 -7.92 4.69 7.75
N GLY A 178 -8.43 3.53 8.16
CA GLY A 178 -9.76 3.44 8.78
C GLY A 178 -9.85 4.12 10.15
N GLY A 179 -11.02 4.62 10.53
CA GLY A 179 -11.32 5.21 11.85
C GLY A 179 -11.00 6.70 11.98
N ASN A 180 -11.79 7.44 12.76
CA ASN A 180 -11.65 8.88 13.01
C ASN A 180 -10.40 9.24 13.86
N ASP A 181 -9.42 8.34 13.95
CA ASP A 181 -8.23 8.56 14.72
C ASP A 181 -7.26 9.44 13.92
N THR A 182 -7.20 10.67 14.38
CA THR A 182 -6.50 11.80 13.76
C THR A 182 -4.96 11.68 13.81
N THR A 183 -4.44 10.53 14.27
CA THR A 183 -3.01 10.20 14.32
C THR A 183 -2.55 9.26 13.20
N LYS A 184 -3.46 8.69 12.40
CA LYS A 184 -3.11 7.65 11.44
C LYS A 184 -2.29 8.18 10.27
N THR A 185 -1.14 7.55 10.06
CA THR A 185 -0.23 7.84 8.97
C THR A 185 -0.57 6.95 7.79
N GLY A 186 -0.85 7.55 6.63
CA GLY A 186 -1.06 6.80 5.39
C GLY A 186 0.27 6.29 4.82
N ILE A 187 1.28 7.16 4.77
CA ILE A 187 2.63 6.82 4.31
C ILE A 187 3.65 7.33 5.32
N LEU A 188 4.49 6.43 5.83
CA LEU A 188 5.63 6.72 6.69
C LEU A 188 6.93 6.38 5.96
N VAL A 189 7.88 7.31 5.93
CA VAL A 189 9.25 7.05 5.54
C VAL A 189 10.11 7.09 6.80
N SER A 190 10.89 6.03 7.02
CA SER A 190 11.82 5.92 8.15
C SER A 190 13.23 5.59 7.68
N LEU A 191 14.22 6.04 8.47
CA LEU A 191 15.63 5.75 8.27
C LEU A 191 16.25 5.40 9.63
N ASN A 192 16.85 4.21 9.74
CA ASN A 192 17.47 3.72 10.98
C ASN A 192 16.53 3.79 12.19
N GLY A 193 15.26 3.39 12.01
CA GLY A 193 14.24 3.39 13.06
C GLY A 193 13.68 4.77 13.43
N LYS A 194 14.10 5.84 12.73
CA LYS A 194 13.59 7.19 12.94
C LYS A 194 12.68 7.60 11.80
N GLU A 195 11.62 8.31 12.12
CA GLU A 195 10.72 8.87 11.13
C GLU A 195 11.37 10.09 10.48
N VAL A 196 11.27 10.18 9.16
CA VAL A 196 11.85 11.29 8.38
C VAL A 196 10.80 12.04 7.59
N ALA A 197 9.73 11.35 7.15
CA ALA A 197 8.61 11.98 6.45
C ALA A 197 7.30 11.22 6.69
N ARG A 198 6.18 11.94 6.69
CA ARG A 198 4.83 11.38 6.76
C ARG A 198 3.86 12.10 5.83
N LEU A 199 2.98 11.32 5.22
CA LEU A 199 1.70 11.78 4.64
C LEU A 199 0.58 11.18 5.47
N LYS A 200 -0.25 12.04 6.08
CA LYS A 200 -1.24 11.62 7.07
C LYS A 200 -2.48 12.50 7.06
N SER A 201 -3.53 12.03 7.73
CA SER A 201 -4.65 12.88 8.12
C SER A 201 -4.27 13.74 9.34
N GLY A 202 -4.69 15.00 9.35
CA GLY A 202 -4.44 15.93 10.46
C GLY A 202 -5.29 15.66 11.70
N SER A 203 -4.90 16.33 12.81
CA SER A 203 -5.35 16.04 14.17
C SER A 203 -6.67 16.71 14.58
N TYR A 204 -7.69 16.77 13.73
CA TYR A 204 -8.99 17.36 14.07
C TYR A 204 -10.10 16.61 13.33
N ASN A 205 -11.38 16.74 13.72
CA ASN A 205 -12.54 16.05 13.12
C ASN A 205 -12.76 16.31 11.61
N TYR A 206 -11.80 16.94 10.95
CA TYR A 206 -11.76 17.26 9.54
C TYR A 206 -10.62 16.45 8.93
N ALA A 207 -10.92 15.70 7.87
CA ALA A 207 -9.91 14.97 7.09
C ALA A 207 -8.92 15.95 6.44
N GLN A 208 -7.89 16.36 7.19
CA GLN A 208 -6.89 17.33 6.74
C GLN A 208 -5.74 16.63 6.07
N GLY A 209 -5.32 17.12 4.91
CA GLY A 209 -4.08 16.68 4.29
C GLY A 209 -2.89 17.27 5.05
N VAL A 210 -2.00 16.40 5.54
CA VAL A 210 -0.79 16.83 6.25
C VAL A 210 0.45 16.16 5.68
N LEU A 211 1.45 16.98 5.33
CA LEU A 211 2.83 16.57 5.04
C LEU A 211 3.73 17.01 6.19
N GLU A 212 4.47 16.07 6.77
CA GLU A 212 5.41 16.31 7.87
C GLU A 212 6.81 15.80 7.51
N LEU A 213 7.84 16.61 7.80
CA LEU A 213 9.26 16.23 7.68
C LEU A 213 9.99 16.42 9.01
N TYR A 214 10.80 15.43 9.38
CA TYR A 214 11.50 15.38 10.66
C TYR A 214 13.01 15.42 10.44
N ASN A 215 13.74 16.01 11.40
CA ASN A 215 15.20 15.94 11.41
C ASN A 215 15.70 14.60 11.99
N ASN A 216 17.03 14.41 12.03
CA ASN A 216 17.64 13.19 12.56
C ASN A 216 17.37 12.93 14.06
N SER A 217 16.88 13.92 14.81
CA SER A 217 16.55 13.79 16.23
C SER A 217 15.07 13.48 16.44
N GLY A 218 14.30 13.27 15.36
CA GLY A 218 12.85 13.04 15.40
C GLY A 218 12.02 14.30 15.66
N ALA A 219 12.62 15.49 15.60
CA ALA A 219 11.89 16.74 15.77
C ALA A 219 11.22 17.14 14.45
N LEU A 220 9.92 17.47 14.51
CA LEU A 220 9.16 17.98 13.37
C LEU A 220 9.73 19.34 12.93
N LYS A 221 10.19 19.42 11.69
CA LYS A 221 10.80 20.62 11.12
C LYS A 221 9.95 21.28 10.06
N THR A 222 9.27 20.50 9.23
CA THR A 222 8.38 21.07 8.22
C THR A 222 7.01 20.46 8.36
N LYS A 223 5.99 21.30 8.36
CA LYS A 223 4.59 20.89 8.31
C LYS A 223 3.87 21.71 7.27
N ILE A 224 3.13 21.04 6.40
CA ILE A 224 2.15 21.68 5.50
C ILE A 224 0.80 21.04 5.82
N THR A 225 -0.18 21.87 6.18
CA THR A 225 -1.55 21.47 6.54
C THR A 225 -2.57 22.23 5.69
N SER A 226 -3.68 21.57 5.37
CA SER A 226 -4.68 22.09 4.42
C SER A 226 -5.73 23.03 5.00
N ASP A 227 -5.91 23.09 6.32
CA ASP A 227 -7.03 23.83 6.91
C ASP A 227 -6.74 24.33 8.33
N HIS A 228 -6.68 23.44 9.34
CA HIS A 228 -6.38 23.85 10.72
C HIS A 228 -4.89 23.70 11.08
N GLY A 229 -4.44 24.58 11.98
CA GLY A 229 -3.09 24.61 12.52
C GLY A 229 -2.12 25.43 11.66
N TYR A 230 -0.85 25.46 12.08
CA TYR A 230 0.19 26.21 11.40
C TYR A 230 0.94 25.32 10.41
N SER A 231 1.07 25.79 9.16
CA SER A 231 2.12 25.34 8.26
C SER A 231 3.41 26.08 8.61
N PHE A 232 4.54 25.38 8.66
CA PHE A 232 5.82 25.99 9.00
C PHE A 232 7.00 25.23 8.37
N PHE A 233 8.11 25.95 8.22
CA PHE A 233 9.37 25.46 7.70
C PHE A 233 10.49 25.87 8.67
N ASN A 234 10.82 24.99 9.61
CA ASN A 234 11.86 25.15 10.62
C ASN A 234 13.12 24.31 10.31
N GLY A 235 13.20 23.75 9.10
CA GLY A 235 14.30 22.90 8.65
C GLY A 235 15.58 23.64 8.28
N ALA A 236 15.48 24.94 7.93
CA ALA A 236 16.55 25.94 7.75
C ALA A 236 15.98 27.13 6.95
N HIS A 237 16.47 27.35 5.73
CA HIS A 237 16.10 28.44 4.83
C HIS A 237 15.07 27.94 3.81
N VAL A 238 14.15 28.81 3.39
CA VAL A 238 13.14 28.55 2.36
C VAL A 238 13.47 29.41 1.15
N GLY A 239 13.72 28.76 0.02
CA GLY A 239 13.91 29.42 -1.26
C GLY A 239 12.63 29.35 -2.09
N ILE A 240 12.17 30.48 -2.61
CA ILE A 240 11.10 30.57 -3.62
C ILE A 240 11.73 31.14 -4.88
N GLY A 241 11.77 30.35 -5.95
CA GLY A 241 12.47 30.72 -7.19
C GLY A 241 14.00 30.59 -7.12
N THR A 242 14.57 30.13 -6.00
CA THR A 242 16.00 29.85 -5.80
C THR A 242 16.22 28.50 -5.11
N ALA A 243 17.27 27.78 -5.51
CA ALA A 243 17.69 26.53 -4.86
C ALA A 243 18.75 26.75 -3.77
N ASN A 244 19.29 27.97 -3.63
CA ASN A 244 20.33 28.30 -2.67
C ASN A 244 20.01 29.60 -1.92
N PRO A 245 19.04 29.59 -1.00
CA PRO A 245 18.67 30.74 -0.20
C PRO A 245 19.72 31.00 0.92
N ALA A 246 20.96 31.29 0.57
CA ALA A 246 22.09 31.28 1.52
C ALA A 246 22.12 32.48 2.46
N ALA A 247 21.50 33.60 2.07
CA ALA A 247 21.60 34.87 2.81
C ALA A 247 20.46 35.06 3.82
N TYR A 248 19.28 34.49 3.56
CA TYR A 248 18.07 34.78 4.32
C TYR A 248 17.23 33.53 4.58
N ARG A 249 16.63 33.43 5.77
CA ARG A 249 15.73 32.31 6.11
C ARG A 249 14.55 32.17 5.14
N LEU A 250 14.12 33.26 4.52
CA LEU A 250 13.22 33.25 3.37
C LEU A 250 13.85 34.10 2.28
N GLU A 251 14.13 33.50 1.13
CA GLU A 251 14.63 34.20 -0.06
C GLU A 251 13.65 33.99 -1.21
N VAL A 252 13.14 35.08 -1.76
CA VAL A 252 12.23 35.08 -2.91
C VAL A 252 12.95 35.71 -4.09
N MET A 253 13.34 34.89 -5.06
CA MET A 253 14.02 35.35 -6.28
C MET A 253 13.05 35.35 -7.47
N ALA A 254 13.07 36.47 -8.21
CA ALA A 254 12.33 36.58 -9.46
C ALA A 254 12.91 35.68 -10.55
N GLN A 255 12.04 35.13 -11.41
CA GLN A 255 12.43 34.54 -12.69
C GLN A 255 12.20 35.55 -13.82
N THR A 256 12.74 35.30 -15.01
CA THR A 256 12.61 36.22 -16.15
C THR A 256 11.13 36.46 -16.47
N GLY A 257 10.68 37.71 -16.38
CA GLY A 257 9.28 38.10 -16.65
C GLY A 257 8.35 38.13 -15.42
N ASP A 258 8.87 37.94 -14.20
CA ASP A 258 8.10 38.05 -12.96
C ASP A 258 8.82 38.93 -11.91
N SER A 259 8.17 39.21 -10.78
CA SER A 259 8.72 39.94 -9.63
C SER A 259 8.89 39.01 -8.43
N GLY A 260 10.07 39.02 -7.81
CA GLY A 260 10.28 38.38 -6.50
C GLY A 260 9.65 39.25 -5.43
N ALA A 261 8.47 38.87 -4.94
CA ALA A 261 7.70 39.70 -4.01
C ALA A 261 7.06 38.86 -2.89
N ILE A 262 6.94 39.48 -1.72
CA ILE A 262 6.07 39.00 -0.64
C ILE A 262 4.85 39.92 -0.64
N LYS A 263 3.67 39.36 -0.94
CA LYS A 263 2.40 40.11 -0.98
C LYS A 263 1.53 39.73 0.21
N ALA A 264 1.11 40.73 0.99
CA ALA A 264 -0.04 40.61 1.90
C ALA A 264 -1.29 41.08 1.14
N SER A 265 -2.33 40.25 1.10
CA SER A 265 -3.59 40.54 0.41
C SER A 265 -4.75 39.78 1.05
N ALA A 266 -5.76 40.49 1.52
CA ALA A 266 -6.93 39.92 2.15
C ALA A 266 -8.08 39.77 1.13
N VAL A 267 -8.85 38.70 1.27
CA VAL A 267 -10.03 38.41 0.43
C VAL A 267 -11.31 39.08 0.95
N SER A 268 -11.25 39.72 2.11
CA SER A 268 -12.33 40.48 2.77
C SER A 268 -11.75 41.71 3.47
N SER A 269 -12.59 42.51 4.12
CA SER A 269 -12.29 43.83 4.73
C SER A 269 -11.30 43.82 5.93
N GLY A 270 -10.36 42.88 5.99
CA GLY A 270 -9.27 42.90 6.95
C GLY A 270 -8.10 43.77 6.46
N ASP A 271 -7.34 44.31 7.40
CA ASP A 271 -6.13 45.07 7.08
C ASP A 271 -5.01 44.12 6.63
N ASP A 272 -4.42 44.42 5.47
CA ASP A 272 -3.21 43.77 5.00
C ASP A 272 -1.98 44.42 5.59
N SER A 273 -1.18 43.66 6.33
CA SER A 273 0.05 44.18 6.93
C SER A 273 1.22 43.23 6.75
N ILE A 274 2.37 43.82 6.42
CA ILE A 274 3.68 43.19 6.61
C ILE A 274 4.22 43.75 7.91
N VAL A 275 4.13 42.96 8.99
CA VAL A 275 4.59 43.38 10.31
C VAL A 275 6.10 43.15 10.41
N VAL A 276 6.86 44.24 10.63
CA VAL A 276 8.31 44.21 10.82
C VAL A 276 8.61 44.73 12.21
N SER A 277 8.96 43.83 13.15
CA SER A 277 9.32 44.19 14.53
C SER A 277 10.77 44.70 14.67
N GLY A 278 11.36 45.17 13.57
CA GLY A 278 12.75 45.61 13.45
C GLY A 278 12.88 46.66 12.35
N TYR A 279 13.97 46.64 11.59
CA TYR A 279 14.14 47.53 10.44
C TYR A 279 13.74 46.83 9.14
N LEU A 280 13.12 47.58 8.23
CA LEU A 280 12.86 47.16 6.86
C LEU A 280 14.01 47.63 5.98
N VAL A 281 14.68 46.71 5.29
CA VAL A 281 15.64 47.04 4.24
C VAL A 281 14.87 47.16 2.92
N ILE A 282 14.87 48.34 2.33
CA ILE A 282 14.32 48.61 1.00
C ILE A 282 15.50 48.79 0.06
N ASP A 283 15.44 48.16 -1.12
CA ASP A 283 16.47 48.33 -2.14
C ASP A 283 16.62 49.81 -2.51
N THR A 284 17.87 50.29 -2.54
CA THR A 284 18.18 51.72 -2.66
C THR A 284 18.51 52.06 -4.10
N ILE A 285 18.04 53.22 -4.57
CA ILE A 285 18.51 53.76 -5.85
C ILE A 285 19.65 54.76 -5.63
N SER A 286 20.57 54.84 -6.59
CA SER A 286 21.64 55.82 -6.65
C SER A 286 21.44 56.80 -7.82
N GLY A 287 21.90 58.04 -7.65
CA GLY A 287 21.64 59.15 -8.58
C GLY A 287 20.72 60.21 -7.96
N ALA A 288 20.92 61.50 -8.28
CA ALA A 288 20.14 62.57 -7.68
C ALA A 288 18.70 62.61 -8.21
N GLY A 289 17.70 62.70 -7.32
CA GLY A 289 16.29 62.88 -7.67
C GLY A 289 15.44 61.60 -7.62
N PRO A 290 14.15 61.70 -7.99
CA PRO A 290 13.21 60.59 -7.89
C PRO A 290 13.53 59.43 -8.86
N PRO A 291 13.00 58.22 -8.61
CA PRO A 291 13.04 57.12 -9.59
C PRO A 291 12.43 57.54 -10.94
N PRO A 292 12.70 56.81 -12.05
CA PRO A 292 12.13 57.12 -13.35
C PRO A 292 10.61 57.32 -13.30
N SER A 293 10.10 58.35 -13.97
CA SER A 293 8.67 58.69 -13.94
C SER A 293 7.78 57.56 -14.45
N GLY A 294 8.28 56.76 -15.40
CA GLY A 294 7.61 55.56 -15.91
C GLY A 294 7.38 54.45 -14.87
N ASP A 295 8.12 54.46 -13.75
CA ASP A 295 7.91 53.50 -12.65
C ASP A 295 6.74 53.91 -11.74
N CYS A 296 6.28 55.17 -11.79
CA CYS A 296 5.17 55.66 -11.00
C CYS A 296 3.89 55.81 -11.83
N THR A 297 3.15 54.71 -11.92
CA THR A 297 1.83 54.62 -12.56
C THR A 297 0.75 54.35 -11.52
N VAL A 298 -0.52 54.45 -11.91
CA VAL A 298 -1.67 54.12 -11.05
C VAL A 298 -1.59 52.71 -10.45
N SER A 299 -1.01 51.73 -11.17
CA SER A 299 -0.83 50.36 -10.67
C SER A 299 0.31 50.23 -9.65
N ASN A 300 1.16 51.24 -9.56
CA ASN A 300 2.35 51.29 -8.72
C ASN A 300 2.23 52.35 -7.61
N ALA A 301 1.05 52.95 -7.43
CA ALA A 301 0.78 53.89 -6.35
C ALA A 301 1.06 53.24 -4.99
N GLY A 302 1.71 53.99 -4.09
CA GLY A 302 2.14 53.51 -2.77
C GLY A 302 3.50 52.79 -2.76
N ARG A 303 4.13 52.53 -3.92
CA ARG A 303 5.51 52.05 -3.94
C ARG A 303 6.45 53.06 -3.28
N MET A 304 7.36 52.55 -2.47
CA MET A 304 8.37 53.30 -1.74
C MET A 304 9.75 52.95 -2.26
N LYS A 305 10.61 53.96 -2.45
CA LYS A 305 12.04 53.78 -2.70
C LYS A 305 12.82 54.79 -1.88
N PHE A 306 13.90 54.35 -1.23
CA PHE A 306 14.82 55.25 -0.54
C PHE A 306 15.98 55.58 -1.48
N ASN A 307 16.26 56.87 -1.65
CA ASN A 307 17.42 57.33 -2.40
C ASN A 307 18.54 57.73 -1.44
N VAL A 308 19.66 57.03 -1.51
CA VAL A 308 20.81 57.24 -0.61
C VAL A 308 21.64 58.46 -0.96
N THR A 309 21.43 59.04 -2.14
CA THR A 309 22.19 60.21 -2.61
C THR A 309 21.64 61.50 -1.99
N ASP A 310 20.31 61.58 -1.86
CA ASP A 310 19.61 62.76 -1.33
C ASP A 310 18.89 62.50 0.00
N ASN A 311 18.96 61.27 0.53
CA ASN A 311 18.34 60.80 1.77
C ASN A 311 16.81 60.93 1.83
N ASN A 312 16.13 60.97 0.69
CA ASN A 312 14.67 61.08 0.65
C ASN A 312 13.98 59.71 0.51
N LEU A 313 12.83 59.57 1.18
CA LEU A 313 11.87 58.50 0.88
C LEU A 313 10.93 58.97 -0.22
N TYR A 314 11.01 58.37 -1.40
CA TYR A 314 10.10 58.65 -2.49
C TYR A 314 8.89 57.71 -2.46
N ILE A 315 7.69 58.29 -2.45
CA ILE A 315 6.41 57.56 -2.48
C ILE A 315 5.68 57.90 -3.78
N CYS A 316 5.33 56.88 -4.57
CA CYS A 316 4.57 57.09 -5.80
C CYS A 316 3.09 57.40 -5.50
N ASN A 317 2.55 58.49 -6.04
CA ASN A 317 1.13 58.85 -5.90
C ASN A 317 0.22 58.36 -7.05
N GLY A 318 0.77 57.56 -7.97
CA GLY A 318 0.09 57.08 -9.19
C GLY A 318 0.37 57.89 -10.46
N SER A 319 1.10 59.00 -10.35
CA SER A 319 1.50 59.86 -11.48
C SER A 319 2.88 60.49 -11.33
N THR A 320 3.29 60.80 -10.10
CA THR A 320 4.57 61.41 -9.75
C THR A 320 5.11 60.86 -8.43
N TRP A 321 6.42 60.99 -8.23
CA TRP A 321 7.09 60.65 -6.99
C TRP A 321 7.07 61.84 -6.03
N ILE A 322 6.66 61.61 -4.79
CA ILE A 322 6.67 62.60 -3.70
C ILE A 322 7.83 62.27 -2.76
N ALA A 323 8.74 63.23 -2.54
CA ALA A 323 9.80 63.11 -1.55
C ALA A 323 9.24 63.38 -0.13
N LYS A 324 9.69 62.59 0.84
CA LYS A 324 9.41 62.72 2.27
C LYS A 324 10.69 62.60 3.08
#